data_AF-A0AAX4JAD0-F1
#
_entry.id   AF-A0AAX4JAD0-F1
#
_cell.length_a   1.000
_cell.length_b   1.000
_cell.length_c   1.000
_cell.angle_alpha   90.00
_cell.angle_beta   90.00
_cell.angle_gamma   90.00
#
_symmetry.space_group_name_H-M   'P 1'
#
loop_
_entity.id
_entity.type
_entity.pdbx_description
1 polymer ?
#
loop_
_entity_poly.entity_id
_entity_poly.type
_entity_poly.pdbx_seq_one_letter_code
_entity_poly.pdbx_strand_id
1 'polypeptide(L)'
;MLKINFPFLINEFNTSLKVKTNIERKENLVTFSLEYKMILKINNSKCISIQKCGDVYVYVFEFENINDAIDFIEIKECEVTSSSFFSDPKEIEEEIVEYAEIYVNSGGAKKKQKKRLVEDENGFQRYI
;
A
#
# COMPACT_ATOMS: atom_id res chain seq x y z
N MET A 1 -17.16 -1.95 -4.65
CA MET A 1 -15.83 -2.58 -4.59
C MET A 1 -15.16 -2.34 -5.91
N LEU A 2 -13.88 -1.99 -5.90
CA LEU A 2 -13.04 -1.90 -7.10
C LEU A 2 -12.37 -3.26 -7.30
N LYS A 3 -12.43 -3.80 -8.51
CA LYS A 3 -11.75 -5.05 -8.86
C LYS A 3 -10.50 -4.73 -9.67
N ILE A 4 -9.37 -5.18 -9.14
CA ILE A 4 -8.03 -4.98 -9.68
C ILE A 4 -7.60 -6.28 -10.33
N ASN A 5 -7.39 -6.27 -11.64
CA ASN A 5 -6.94 -7.42 -12.42
C ASN A 5 -5.41 -7.37 -12.55
N PHE A 6 -4.74 -8.45 -12.19
CA PHE A 6 -3.29 -8.54 -12.30
C PHE A 6 -2.87 -9.21 -13.61
N PRO A 7 -1.75 -8.79 -14.22
CA PRO A 7 -1.29 -9.31 -15.52
C PRO A 7 -0.52 -10.64 -15.35
N PHE A 8 -1.00 -11.53 -14.48
CA PHE A 8 -0.41 -12.84 -14.26
C PHE A 8 -1.47 -13.89 -13.92
N LEU A 9 -1.13 -15.13 -14.26
CA LEU A 9 -1.97 -16.31 -14.04
C LEU A 9 -1.42 -17.13 -12.89
N ILE A 10 -2.31 -17.67 -12.06
CA ILE A 10 -1.98 -18.73 -11.10
C ILE A 10 -2.83 -19.94 -11.47
N ASN A 11 -2.19 -21.06 -11.81
CA ASN A 11 -2.86 -22.29 -12.25
C ASN A 11 -3.86 -22.05 -13.40
N GLU A 12 -3.47 -21.24 -14.40
CA GLU A 12 -4.32 -20.86 -15.56
C GLU A 12 -5.51 -19.94 -15.25
N PHE A 13 -5.67 -19.49 -14.00
CA PHE A 13 -6.71 -18.53 -13.61
C PHE A 13 -6.18 -17.11 -13.56
N ASN A 14 -6.97 -16.16 -14.06
CA ASN A 14 -6.73 -14.73 -13.89
C ASN A 14 -6.77 -14.34 -12.42
N THR A 15 -5.70 -13.70 -11.95
CA THR A 15 -5.64 -13.21 -10.57
C THR A 15 -6.33 -11.86 -10.50
N SER A 16 -7.28 -11.71 -9.57
CA SER A 16 -7.93 -10.43 -9.29
C SER A 16 -8.12 -10.21 -7.79
N LEU A 17 -8.10 -8.95 -7.37
CA LEU A 17 -8.34 -8.53 -5.99
C LEU A 17 -9.54 -7.58 -5.96
N LYS A 18 -10.48 -7.82 -5.05
CA LYS A 18 -11.59 -6.89 -4.78
C LYS A 18 -11.25 -6.05 -3.57
N VAL A 19 -11.11 -4.74 -3.78
CA VAL A 19 -10.80 -3.77 -2.73
C VAL A 19 -12.05 -2.94 -2.43
N LYS A 20 -12.30 -2.70 -1.14
CA LYS A 20 -13.32 -1.74 -0.72
C LYS A 20 -12.69 -0.35 -0.73
N THR A 21 -13.07 0.46 -1.70
CA THR A 21 -12.65 1.86 -1.82
C THR A 21 -13.84 2.71 -2.23
N ASN A 22 -13.80 3.99 -1.88
CA ASN A 22 -14.76 4.98 -2.34
C ASN A 22 -14.25 5.55 -3.66
N ILE A 23 -15.10 5.51 -4.68
CA ILE A 23 -14.82 6.06 -6.00
C ILE A 23 -15.71 7.28 -6.14
N GLU A 24 -15.10 8.43 -6.36
CA GLU A 24 -15.78 9.68 -6.64
C GLU A 24 -15.56 10.06 -8.10
N ARG A 25 -16.54 10.74 -8.70
CA ARG A 25 -16.41 11.29 -10.06
C ARG A 25 -16.85 12.73 -10.07
N LYS A 26 -16.11 13.54 -10.82
CA LYS A 26 -16.48 14.88 -11.21
C LYS A 26 -16.23 15.03 -12.71
N GLU A 27 -17.31 15.11 -13.48
CA GLU A 27 -17.24 15.19 -14.96
C GLU A 27 -16.50 13.99 -15.57
N ASN A 28 -15.38 14.21 -16.25
CA ASN A 28 -14.51 13.19 -16.83
C ASN A 28 -13.39 12.74 -15.88
N LEU A 29 -13.35 13.25 -14.64
CA LEU A 29 -12.38 12.86 -13.64
C LEU A 29 -12.95 11.82 -12.69
N VAL A 30 -12.17 10.78 -12.41
CA VAL A 30 -12.47 9.78 -11.38
C VAL A 30 -11.35 9.71 -10.38
N THR A 31 -11.72 9.69 -9.10
CA THR A 31 -10.78 9.61 -7.98
C THR A 31 -11.11 8.45 -7.07
N PHE A 32 -10.08 7.77 -6.58
CA PHE A 32 -10.21 6.70 -5.59
C PHE A 32 -8.90 6.49 -4.85
N SER A 33 -8.94 5.80 -3.71
CA SER A 33 -7.75 5.54 -2.88
C SER A 33 -7.46 4.06 -2.72
N LEU A 34 -6.18 3.71 -2.60
CA LEU A 34 -5.70 2.35 -2.30
C LEU A 34 -4.62 2.40 -1.21
N GLU A 35 -4.48 1.34 -0.43
CA GLU A 35 -3.44 1.23 0.61
C GLU A 35 -2.03 1.03 0.04
N TYR A 36 -1.92 0.55 -1.20
CA TYR A 36 -0.65 0.25 -1.84
C TYR A 36 -0.50 1.01 -3.15
N LYS A 37 0.71 1.53 -3.41
CA LYS A 37 1.08 2.16 -4.69
C LYS A 37 1.15 1.07 -5.77
N MET A 38 0.19 1.10 -6.68
CA MET A 38 0.14 0.29 -7.90
C MET A 38 0.09 1.19 -9.13
N ILE A 39 0.70 0.76 -10.24
CA ILE A 39 0.53 1.38 -11.54
C ILE A 39 -0.71 0.75 -12.19
N LEU A 40 -1.77 1.53 -12.27
CA LEU A 40 -3.07 1.08 -12.77
C LEU A 40 -3.33 1.62 -14.17
N LYS A 41 -4.03 0.81 -14.95
CA LYS A 41 -4.55 1.14 -16.26
C LYS A 41 -6.06 0.96 -16.24
N ILE A 42 -6.77 1.97 -16.74
CA ILE A 42 -8.21 1.93 -16.98
C ILE A 42 -8.41 2.31 -18.45
N ASN A 43 -9.30 1.61 -19.14
CA ASN A 43 -9.58 1.86 -20.55
C ASN A 43 -10.08 3.29 -20.78
N ASN A 44 -9.67 3.90 -21.90
CA ASN A 44 -10.04 5.27 -22.30
C ASN A 44 -9.76 6.33 -21.24
N SER A 45 -8.68 6.14 -20.46
CA SER A 45 -8.30 7.08 -19.41
C SER A 45 -6.79 7.22 -19.28
N LYS A 46 -6.38 8.33 -18.67
CA LYS A 46 -5.01 8.63 -18.30
C LYS A 46 -4.93 8.87 -16.80
N CYS A 47 -3.99 8.20 -16.13
CA CYS A 47 -3.65 8.54 -14.75
C CYS A 47 -2.91 9.89 -14.75
N ILE A 48 -3.53 10.94 -14.19
CA ILE A 48 -2.94 12.28 -14.15
C ILE A 48 -2.27 12.58 -12.80
N SER A 49 -2.62 11.85 -11.74
CA SER A 49 -1.99 12.03 -10.43
C SER A 49 -2.06 10.76 -9.58
N ILE A 50 -0.98 10.51 -8.83
CA ILE A 50 -0.91 9.55 -7.73
C ILE A 50 -0.22 10.26 -6.57
N GLN A 51 -0.91 10.43 -5.44
CA GLN A 51 -0.38 11.13 -4.28
C GLN A 51 -0.52 10.29 -3.01
N LYS A 52 0.51 10.29 -2.16
CA LYS A 52 0.45 9.66 -0.83
C LYS A 52 -0.24 10.63 0.14
N CYS A 53 -1.33 10.20 0.75
CA CYS A 53 -2.10 10.95 1.75
C CYS A 53 -2.24 10.08 3.01
N GLY A 54 -1.31 10.22 3.96
CA GLY A 54 -1.23 9.32 5.11
C GLY A 54 -0.87 7.90 4.66
N ASP A 55 -1.68 6.92 5.07
CA ASP A 55 -1.46 5.49 4.79
C ASP A 55 -2.07 5.01 3.45
N VAL A 56 -2.58 5.94 2.63
CA VAL A 56 -3.20 5.60 1.34
C VAL A 56 -2.62 6.42 0.18
N TYR A 57 -2.71 5.84 -1.01
CA TYR A 57 -2.41 6.48 -2.28
C TYR A 57 -3.71 6.88 -2.97
N VAL A 58 -3.87 8.17 -3.25
CA VAL A 58 -5.01 8.74 -3.96
C VAL A 58 -4.67 8.82 -5.44
N TYR A 59 -5.54 8.24 -6.26
CA TYR A 59 -5.45 8.18 -7.70
C TYR A 59 -6.42 9.16 -8.33
N VAL A 60 -5.97 9.84 -9.37
CA VAL A 60 -6.81 10.70 -10.21
C VAL A 60 -6.65 10.27 -11.66
N PHE A 61 -7.76 9.83 -12.26
CA PHE A 61 -7.85 9.45 -13.65
C PHE A 61 -8.69 10.46 -14.42
N GLU A 62 -8.19 10.86 -15.57
CA GLU A 62 -8.91 11.66 -16.56
C GLU A 62 -9.33 10.78 -17.72
N PHE A 63 -10.63 10.72 -17.99
CA PHE A 63 -11.19 9.98 -19.11
C PHE A 63 -11.32 10.88 -20.34
N GLU A 64 -11.22 10.26 -21.51
CA GLU A 64 -11.40 10.96 -22.79
C GLU A 64 -12.80 11.57 -22.91
N ASN A 65 -13.83 10.86 -22.44
CA ASN A 65 -15.20 11.36 -22.39
C ASN A 65 -15.87 11.10 -21.03
N ILE A 66 -16.93 11.87 -20.76
CA ILE A 66 -17.74 11.72 -19.55
C ILE A 66 -18.42 10.34 -19.49
N ASN A 67 -18.83 9.80 -20.64
CA ASN A 67 -19.48 8.49 -20.71
C ASN A 67 -18.55 7.37 -20.25
N ASP A 68 -17.28 7.39 -20.67
CA ASP A 68 -16.29 6.39 -20.24
C ASP A 68 -16.08 6.43 -18.70
N ALA A 69 -16.09 7.62 -18.11
CA ALA A 69 -16.00 7.78 -16.65
C ALA A 69 -17.24 7.25 -15.92
N ILE A 70 -18.43 7.36 -16.53
CA ILE A 70 -19.68 6.78 -16.00
C ILE A 70 -19.61 5.26 -16.07
N ASP A 71 -19.23 4.70 -17.23
CA ASP A 71 -19.10 3.27 -17.45
C ASP A 71 -18.12 2.64 -16.45
N PHE A 72 -17.00 3.33 -16.17
CA PHE A 72 -16.06 2.90 -15.14
C PHE A 72 -16.68 2.86 -13.74
N ILE A 73 -17.53 3.82 -13.35
CA ILE A 73 -18.19 3.79 -12.04
C ILE A 73 -19.18 2.62 -11.95
N GLU A 74 -19.78 2.19 -13.04
CA GLU A 74 -20.67 1.04 -13.03
C GLU A 74 -19.89 -0.28 -12.90
N ILE A 75 -18.84 -0.44 -13.69
CA ILE A 75 -18.07 -1.68 -13.79
C ILE A 75 -17.06 -1.81 -12.63
N LYS A 76 -16.37 -0.72 -12.28
CA LYS A 76 -15.32 -0.63 -11.25
C LYS A 76 -14.23 -1.68 -11.44
N GLU A 77 -13.69 -1.78 -12.65
CA GLU A 77 -12.59 -2.67 -12.99
C GLU A 77 -11.39 -1.91 -13.54
N CYS A 78 -10.20 -2.26 -13.07
CA CYS A 78 -8.93 -1.73 -13.56
C CYS A 78 -7.88 -2.83 -13.66
N GLU A 79 -6.85 -2.61 -14.47
CA GLU A 79 -5.74 -3.54 -14.68
C GLU A 79 -4.46 -2.99 -14.06
N VAL A 80 -3.57 -3.86 -13.59
CA VAL A 80 -2.22 -3.49 -13.18
C VAL A 80 -1.30 -3.63 -14.40
N THR A 81 -0.62 -2.56 -14.80
CA THR A 81 0.20 -2.55 -16.03
C THR A 81 1.55 -3.24 -15.85
N SER A 82 2.12 -3.16 -14.64
CA SER A 82 3.31 -3.91 -14.26
C SER A 82 3.38 -4.04 -12.75
N SER A 83 3.64 -5.25 -12.26
CA SER A 83 4.20 -5.45 -10.92
C SER A 83 5.70 -5.14 -10.98
N SER A 84 6.09 -3.98 -11.50
CA SER A 84 7.47 -3.51 -11.37
C SER A 84 7.62 -2.96 -9.95
N PHE A 85 7.70 -3.88 -8.99
CA PHE A 85 8.36 -3.67 -7.71
C PHE A 85 9.86 -3.53 -7.97
N PHE A 86 10.23 -2.47 -8.67
CA PHE A 86 11.46 -1.78 -8.36
C PHE A 86 10.98 -0.38 -8.02
N SER A 87 10.60 -0.18 -6.75
CA SER A 87 10.74 1.15 -6.18
C SER A 87 12.12 1.64 -6.60
N ASP A 88 12.22 2.87 -7.11
CA ASP A 88 13.54 3.47 -7.34
C ASP A 88 14.37 3.21 -6.07
N PRO A 89 15.59 2.64 -6.14
CA PRO A 89 16.41 2.40 -4.97
C PRO A 89 16.45 3.61 -4.02
N LYS A 90 16.33 4.83 -4.57
CA LYS A 90 16.18 6.07 -3.81
C LYS A 90 14.90 6.16 -2.97
N GLU A 91 13.74 5.78 -3.52
CA GLU A 91 12.47 5.76 -2.76
C GLU A 91 12.55 4.75 -1.59
N ILE A 92 13.22 3.61 -1.80
CA ILE A 92 13.46 2.63 -0.72
C ILE A 92 14.45 3.18 0.30
N GLU A 93 15.53 3.80 -0.15
CA GLU A 93 16.53 4.40 0.74
C GLU A 93 15.89 5.48 1.62
N GLU A 94 15.03 6.33 1.07
CA GLU A 94 14.30 7.35 1.82
C GLU A 94 13.37 6.71 2.86
N GLU A 95 12.58 5.70 2.50
CA GLU A 95 11.71 4.99 3.47
C GLU A 95 12.52 4.26 4.56
N ILE A 96 13.68 3.68 4.21
CA ILE A 96 14.58 3.02 5.17
C ILE A 96 15.19 4.06 6.11
N VAL A 97 15.63 5.21 5.60
CA VAL A 97 16.19 6.30 6.40
C VAL A 97 15.14 6.85 7.35
N GLU A 98 13.93 7.13 6.86
CA GLU A 98 12.82 7.61 7.69
C GLU A 98 12.48 6.60 8.80
N TYR A 99 12.39 5.32 8.47
CA TYR A 99 12.18 4.27 9.46
C TYR A 99 13.32 4.18 10.49
N ALA A 100 14.57 4.27 10.04
CA ALA A 100 15.74 4.23 10.92
C ALA A 100 15.78 5.44 11.87
N GLU A 101 15.46 6.63 11.39
CA GLU A 101 15.38 7.85 12.19
C GLU A 101 14.28 7.73 13.25
N ILE A 102 13.08 7.26 12.88
CA ILE A 102 12.00 7.00 13.83
C ILE A 102 12.42 5.95 14.85
N TYR A 103 13.09 4.88 14.43
CA TYR A 103 13.58 3.82 15.33
C TYR A 103 14.62 4.34 16.33
N VAL A 104 15.58 5.16 15.89
CA VAL A 104 16.59 5.78 16.76
C VAL A 104 15.92 6.77 17.73
N ASN A 105 15.04 7.63 17.23
CA ASN A 105 14.35 8.64 18.02
C ASN A 105 13.35 8.06 19.03
N SER A 106 12.77 6.90 18.73
CA SER A 106 11.87 6.17 19.65
C SER A 106 12.60 5.30 20.68
N GLY A 107 13.94 5.33 20.70
CA GLY A 107 14.77 4.57 21.65
C GLY A 107 14.95 3.10 21.30
N GLY A 108 14.64 2.72 20.05
CA GLY A 108 14.78 1.38 19.50
C GLY A 108 13.90 0.31 20.16
N ALA A 109 14.07 -0.94 19.74
CA ALA A 109 13.51 -2.08 20.45
C ALA A 109 14.18 -2.17 21.83
N LYS A 110 13.46 -1.79 22.89
CA LYS A 110 13.88 -2.03 24.27
C LYS A 110 14.20 -3.51 24.43
N LYS A 111 15.50 -3.87 24.43
CA LYS A 111 15.95 -5.22 24.79
C LYS A 111 15.35 -5.50 26.17
N LYS A 112 14.39 -6.44 26.24
CA LYS A 112 13.96 -7.00 27.52
C LYS A 112 15.24 -7.55 28.16
N GLN A 113 15.70 -6.93 29.24
CA GLN A 113 16.77 -7.50 30.05
C GLN A 113 16.34 -8.91 30.44
N LYS A 114 17.14 -9.91 30.07
CA LYS A 114 16.94 -11.27 30.58
C LYS A 114 17.16 -11.19 32.08
N LYS A 115 16.09 -11.39 32.86
CA LYS A 115 16.22 -11.51 34.31
C LYS A 115 17.15 -12.68 34.62
N ARG A 116 18.20 -12.44 35.38
CA ARG A 116 19.12 -13.47 35.85
C ARG A 116 18.56 -14.05 37.14
N LEU A 117 18.49 -15.38 37.20
CA LEU A 117 18.19 -16.08 38.45
C LEU A 117 19.43 -15.96 39.35
N VAL A 118 19.28 -15.32 40.50
CA VAL A 118 20.32 -15.21 41.52
C VAL A 118 19.88 -16.03 42.72
N GLU A 119 20.77 -16.89 43.21
CA GLU A 119 20.58 -17.67 44.42
C GLU A 119 21.30 -16.96 45.57
N ASP A 120 20.52 -16.49 46.55
CA ASP A 120 21.06 -15.87 47.76
C ASP A 120 21.65 -16.95 48.69
N GLU A 121 22.54 -16.58 49.62
CA GLU A 121 23.28 -17.51 50.51
C GLU A 121 22.39 -18.45 51.34
N ASN A 122 21.10 -18.14 51.48
CA ASN A 122 20.10 -18.93 52.18
C ASN A 122 19.31 -19.89 51.28
N GLY A 123 19.74 -20.10 50.03
CA GLY A 123 19.11 -21.00 49.05
C GLY A 123 17.83 -20.47 48.40
N PHE A 124 17.52 -19.18 48.59
CA PHE A 124 16.35 -18.55 47.96
C PHE A 124 16.73 -18.00 46.57
N GLN A 125 15.95 -18.35 45.55
CA GLN A 125 16.21 -17.91 44.17
C GLN A 125 15.26 -16.77 43.78
N ARG A 126 15.81 -15.66 43.27
CA ARG A 126 15.03 -14.53 42.75
C ARG A 126 15.52 -14.08 41.38
N TYR A 127 14.59 -13.58 40.57
CA TYR A 127 14.87 -13.03 39.26
C TYR A 127 15.20 -11.55 39.36
N ILE A 128 16.43 -11.16 39.01
CA ILE A 128 16.89 -9.76 38.89
C ILE A 128 17.03 -9.40 37.42
#